data_AF-A0AAE3ZYB5-F1
#
_entry.id   AF-A0AAE3ZYB5-F1
#
_cell.length_a   1.000
_cell.length_b   1.000
_cell.length_c   1.000
_cell.angle_alpha   90.00
_cell.angle_beta   90.00
_cell.angle_gamma   90.00
#
_symmetry.space_group_name_H-M   'P 1'
#
loop_
_entity.id
_entity.type
_entity.pdbx_description
1 polymer ?
#
loop_
_entity_poly.entity_id
_entity_poly.type
_entity_poly.pdbx_seq_one_letter_code
_entity_poly.pdbx_strand_id
1 'polypeptide(L)'
;MSLTGFVRKALAVITAGAAVAALAACVSNDETAAPAPSAAPGGSTGTLLPGAPDVNGDGKVVIGVLSPGDINDNGYYESFVVKAEAFAQAQDWTVIKRGSVPVSEALTAARALCRQRADMVAIGASELKDAIPASEEAVCARTAWYVPSSANVPQTPRIMLSSDDPNQSMLVAGYAAGLLMRARNTTRAGFVTGPEADFTKIASTAFLAGIRELIPGATLVTTYTGDFDDSGKAREATQAQLSQGVGAIYPYLGGATDVATALANSAGAITLTPGTDRCASTSPTFDVSVLFDPGDYFAAALQLYAAGRLEMGITKTWQLGVDPYPTVKLCKGTPEQNADLAAFIADIGRGTIDPAAEVRRLGS
;
A
#
# COMPACT_ATOMS: atom_id res chain seq x y z
N MET A 1 46.85 -5.91 -38.96
CA MET A 1 48.25 -6.03 -38.51
C MET A 1 48.20 -6.18 -37.00
N SER A 2 48.55 -7.26 -36.30
CA SER A 2 49.23 -8.55 -36.56
C SER A 2 48.52 -9.60 -35.69
N LEU A 3 48.16 -10.80 -36.18
CA LEU A 3 48.98 -12.03 -36.25
C LEU A 3 49.56 -12.44 -34.87
N THR A 4 49.11 -13.49 -34.16
CA THR A 4 48.94 -14.95 -34.38
C THR A 4 49.93 -15.74 -33.53
N GLY A 5 49.47 -16.86 -32.96
CA GLY A 5 50.30 -18.04 -32.64
C GLY A 5 50.42 -18.38 -31.16
N PHE A 6 50.49 -19.62 -30.69
CA PHE A 6 50.54 -20.96 -31.29
C PHE A 6 50.22 -21.96 -30.13
N VAL A 7 49.22 -22.85 -30.26
CA VAL A 7 49.34 -24.31 -30.49
C VAL A 7 49.94 -25.17 -29.35
N ARG A 8 49.06 -26.04 -28.81
CA ARG A 8 49.18 -27.47 -28.42
C ARG A 8 50.49 -28.00 -27.81
N LYS A 9 50.36 -28.77 -26.72
CA LYS A 9 50.54 -30.24 -26.72
C LYS A 9 50.18 -30.87 -25.38
N ALA A 10 49.48 -32.00 -25.47
CA ALA A 10 49.20 -32.94 -24.39
C ALA A 10 50.39 -33.88 -24.17
N LEU A 11 50.58 -34.35 -22.93
CA LEU A 11 51.04 -35.71 -22.66
C LEU A 11 50.70 -36.11 -21.21
N ALA A 12 50.04 -37.25 -21.08
CA ALA A 12 49.70 -37.92 -19.83
C ALA A 12 50.84 -38.85 -19.38
N VAL A 13 51.00 -39.04 -18.06
CA VAL A 13 51.63 -40.24 -17.48
C VAL A 13 50.82 -40.67 -16.26
N ILE A 14 50.50 -41.97 -16.24
CA ILE A 14 49.70 -42.74 -15.31
C ILE A 14 50.62 -43.38 -14.27
N THR A 15 50.21 -43.39 -12.99
CA THR A 15 50.53 -44.49 -12.06
C THR A 15 49.37 -44.72 -11.08
N ALA A 16 48.84 -45.94 -11.15
CA ALA A 16 47.96 -46.62 -10.18
C ALA A 16 48.54 -46.59 -8.75
N GLY A 17 47.79 -46.74 -7.67
CA GLY A 17 46.38 -47.08 -7.47
C GLY A 17 46.24 -47.62 -6.04
N ALA A 18 45.07 -47.43 -5.41
CA ALA A 18 44.50 -48.36 -4.45
C ALA A 18 43.05 -47.97 -4.22
N ALA A 19 42.18 -48.90 -4.59
CA ALA A 19 40.75 -48.85 -4.46
C ALA A 19 40.34 -49.26 -3.04
N VAL A 20 39.30 -48.60 -2.53
CA VAL A 20 38.27 -49.26 -1.70
C VAL A 20 36.90 -48.84 -2.24
N ALA A 21 36.19 -49.86 -2.73
CA ALA A 21 34.79 -49.89 -3.15
C ALA A 21 33.87 -49.77 -1.91
N ALA A 22 32.57 -49.48 -1.93
CA ALA A 22 31.48 -49.30 -2.90
C ALA A 22 30.37 -48.55 -2.11
N LEU A 23 29.37 -47.85 -2.67
CA LEU A 23 28.24 -48.21 -3.53
C LEU A 23 27.67 -46.85 -4.05
N ALA A 24 27.50 -46.63 -5.36
CA ALA A 24 26.22 -46.65 -6.09
C ALA A 24 25.07 -45.85 -5.43
N ALA A 25 24.41 -44.86 -6.03
CA ALA A 25 24.29 -44.47 -7.43
C ALA A 25 23.70 -43.05 -7.58
N CYS A 26 24.10 -42.40 -8.69
CA CYS A 26 23.37 -41.44 -9.52
C CYS A 26 22.68 -40.22 -8.89
N VAL A 27 23.39 -39.10 -9.02
CA VAL A 27 22.86 -37.77 -9.32
C VAL A 27 21.95 -37.82 -10.55
N SER A 28 20.76 -37.24 -10.43
CA SER A 28 20.03 -36.59 -11.52
C SER A 28 19.54 -35.24 -11.01
N ASN A 29 19.79 -34.20 -11.81
CA ASN A 29 19.29 -32.84 -11.62
C ASN A 29 17.76 -32.83 -11.55
N ASP A 30 17.23 -32.30 -10.47
CA ASP A 30 15.96 -31.56 -10.44
C ASP A 30 16.11 -30.51 -9.33
N GLU A 31 16.38 -29.25 -9.72
CA GLU A 31 16.13 -28.12 -8.84
C GLU A 31 14.62 -28.02 -8.60
N THR A 32 14.15 -28.80 -7.63
CA THR A 32 12.88 -28.53 -6.97
C THR A 32 13.16 -27.37 -6.01
N ALA A 33 12.78 -26.17 -6.42
CA ALA A 33 12.68 -25.03 -5.52
C ALA A 33 11.84 -25.47 -4.31
N ALA A 34 12.47 -25.51 -3.13
CA ALA A 34 11.76 -25.75 -1.90
C ALA A 34 10.63 -24.71 -1.78
N PRO A 35 9.41 -25.10 -1.40
CA PRO A 35 8.36 -24.12 -1.16
C PRO A 35 8.86 -23.15 -0.09
N ALA A 36 8.70 -21.85 -0.37
CA ALA A 36 8.93 -20.81 0.62
C ALA A 36 8.21 -21.20 1.92
N PRO A 37 8.84 -21.05 3.10
CA PRO A 37 8.18 -21.42 4.33
C PRO A 37 6.91 -20.59 4.46
N SER A 38 5.77 -21.28 4.47
CA SER A 38 4.48 -20.71 4.86
C SER A 38 4.67 -20.08 6.23
N ALA A 39 4.47 -18.76 6.32
CA ALA A 39 4.55 -18.03 7.57
C ALA A 39 3.49 -18.63 8.52
N ALA A 40 3.94 -19.45 9.46
CA ALA A 40 3.14 -19.81 10.61
C ALA A 40 2.75 -18.50 11.33
N PRO A 41 1.54 -18.40 11.91
CA PRO A 41 1.16 -17.25 12.70
C PRO A 41 2.05 -17.24 13.95
N GLY A 42 3.13 -16.48 13.88
CA GLY A 42 3.90 -16.10 15.05
C GLY A 42 3.00 -15.22 15.90
N GLY A 43 2.38 -15.79 16.93
CA GLY A 43 1.70 -15.02 17.95
C GLY A 43 2.71 -14.16 18.68
N SER A 44 3.00 -12.97 18.15
CA SER A 44 3.61 -11.91 18.94
C SER A 44 2.57 -11.50 19.98
N THR A 45 2.79 -11.85 21.23
CA THR A 45 2.03 -11.25 22.33
C THR A 45 2.45 -9.79 22.41
N GLY A 46 1.59 -8.89 21.95
CA GLY A 46 1.87 -7.46 21.96
C GLY A 46 2.19 -6.95 23.36
N THR A 47 2.92 -5.85 23.43
CA THR A 47 3.29 -5.23 24.71
C THR A 47 2.66 -3.85 24.81
N LEU A 48 1.87 -3.62 25.85
CA LEU A 48 1.38 -2.29 26.18
C LEU A 48 2.54 -1.41 26.62
N LEU A 49 2.56 -0.17 26.13
CA LEU A 49 3.53 0.84 26.56
C LEU A 49 3.12 1.42 27.92
N PRO A 50 3.93 1.24 28.99
CA PRO A 50 3.65 1.86 30.28
C PRO A 50 3.66 3.38 30.15
N GLY A 51 2.67 4.04 30.77
CA GLY A 51 2.58 5.50 30.77
C GLY A 51 1.91 6.13 29.54
N ALA A 52 1.54 5.34 28.52
CA ALA A 52 0.80 5.89 27.38
C ALA A 52 -0.48 6.61 27.82
N PRO A 53 -0.82 7.77 27.23
CA PRO A 53 -0.18 8.38 26.06
C PRO A 53 1.07 9.26 26.32
N ASP A 54 1.41 9.56 27.58
CA ASP A 54 2.64 10.28 27.98
C ASP A 54 3.73 9.28 28.40
N VAL A 55 4.28 8.56 27.42
CA VAL A 55 5.25 7.49 27.66
C VAL A 55 6.58 8.01 28.20
N ASN A 56 6.85 9.30 28.03
CA ASN A 56 8.08 9.92 28.50
C ASN A 56 7.95 10.51 29.92
N GLY A 57 6.72 10.82 30.35
CA GLY A 57 6.33 11.25 31.69
C GLY A 57 6.55 12.75 31.95
N ASP A 58 6.54 13.60 30.93
CA ASP A 58 6.80 15.03 31.05
C ASP A 58 5.53 15.90 31.16
N GLY A 59 4.36 15.27 31.22
CA GLY A 59 3.06 15.92 31.39
C GLY A 59 2.50 16.50 30.09
N LYS A 60 3.10 16.19 28.94
CA LYS A 60 2.61 16.56 27.61
C LYS A 60 2.57 15.31 26.74
N VAL A 61 1.73 15.36 25.69
CA VAL A 61 1.73 14.33 24.65
C VAL A 61 2.12 14.96 23.33
N VAL A 62 3.22 14.48 22.75
CA VAL A 62 3.77 14.94 21.47
C VAL A 62 3.80 13.80 20.45
N ILE A 63 3.08 13.98 19.34
CA ILE A 63 3.08 13.05 18.22
C ILE A 63 3.97 13.60 17.11
N GLY A 64 5.06 12.90 16.80
CA GLY A 64 5.93 13.20 15.67
C GLY A 64 5.50 12.43 14.43
N VAL A 65 5.26 13.12 13.32
CA VAL A 65 4.82 12.55 12.04
C VAL A 65 5.83 12.83 10.93
N LEU A 66 6.29 11.78 10.24
CA LEU A 66 7.14 11.88 9.06
C LEU A 66 6.41 11.34 7.83
N SER A 67 6.35 12.10 6.74
CA SER A 67 5.78 11.66 5.46
C SER A 67 6.82 11.78 4.34
N PRO A 68 6.95 10.79 3.44
CA PRO A 68 7.83 10.90 2.28
C PRO A 68 7.26 11.83 1.20
N GLY A 69 5.93 11.99 1.13
CA GLY A 69 5.25 12.83 0.15
C GLY A 69 4.82 14.19 0.68
N ASP A 70 4.23 14.99 -0.20
CA ASP A 70 3.64 16.29 0.16
C ASP A 70 2.45 16.06 1.10
N ILE A 71 2.45 16.76 2.23
CA ILE A 71 1.41 16.68 3.25
C ILE A 71 0.23 17.61 2.95
N ASN A 72 0.17 18.17 1.74
CA ASN A 72 -0.91 18.99 1.20
C ASN A 72 -1.42 18.43 -0.15
N ASP A 73 -1.28 17.11 -0.36
CA ASP A 73 -1.61 16.42 -1.62
C ASP A 73 -3.11 16.19 -1.84
N ASN A 74 -3.98 16.61 -0.91
CA ASN A 74 -5.41 16.30 -0.85
C ASN A 74 -5.71 14.79 -0.96
N GLY A 75 -4.78 13.97 -0.49
CA GLY A 75 -4.75 12.55 -0.78
C GLY A 75 -4.07 11.73 0.30
N TYR A 76 -3.32 10.71 -0.15
CA TYR A 76 -2.79 9.65 0.71
C TYR A 76 -1.88 10.20 1.81
N TYR A 77 -0.95 11.08 1.50
CA TYR A 77 0.02 11.57 2.47
C TYR A 77 -0.57 12.63 3.41
N GLU A 78 -1.39 13.55 2.89
CA GLU A 78 -2.09 14.53 3.70
C GLU A 78 -3.02 13.86 4.71
N SER A 79 -3.74 12.80 4.31
CA SER A 79 -4.67 12.07 5.18
C SER A 79 -4.05 11.66 6.52
N PHE A 80 -2.78 11.21 6.48
CA PHE A 80 -2.03 10.75 7.64
C PHE A 80 -1.84 11.87 8.67
N VAL A 81 -1.52 13.05 8.17
CA VAL A 81 -1.23 14.24 8.96
C VAL A 81 -2.52 14.87 9.48
N VAL A 82 -3.49 15.12 8.62
CA VAL A 82 -4.71 15.87 9.01
C VAL A 82 -5.54 15.10 10.04
N LYS A 83 -5.58 13.76 9.96
CA LYS A 83 -6.26 12.93 10.95
C LYS A 83 -5.50 12.88 12.27
N ALA A 84 -4.18 12.85 12.24
CA ALA A 84 -3.36 12.97 13.44
C ALA A 84 -3.55 14.33 14.13
N GLU A 85 -3.59 15.42 13.37
CA GLU A 85 -3.82 16.77 13.88
C GLU A 85 -5.22 16.94 14.46
N ALA A 86 -6.26 16.47 13.76
CA ALA A 86 -7.63 16.53 14.25
C ALA A 86 -7.79 15.74 15.57
N PHE A 87 -7.18 14.55 15.65
CA PHE A 87 -7.21 13.76 16.88
C PHE A 87 -6.43 14.44 18.02
N ALA A 88 -5.21 14.88 17.74
CA ALA A 88 -4.37 15.56 18.72
C ALA A 88 -5.03 16.84 19.26
N GLN A 89 -5.64 17.65 18.39
CA GLN A 89 -6.40 18.84 18.79
C GLN A 89 -7.54 18.49 19.74
N ALA A 90 -8.28 17.41 19.47
CA ALA A 90 -9.36 16.96 20.33
C ALA A 90 -8.88 16.43 21.70
N GLN A 91 -7.60 16.07 21.82
CA GLN A 91 -6.98 15.55 23.05
C GLN A 91 -6.07 16.57 23.76
N ASP A 92 -5.94 17.81 23.25
CA ASP A 92 -4.97 18.82 23.72
C ASP A 92 -3.50 18.33 23.61
N TRP A 93 -3.17 17.60 22.54
CA TRP A 93 -1.83 17.11 22.24
C TRP A 93 -1.14 17.97 21.17
N THR A 94 0.18 17.85 21.07
CA THR A 94 0.99 18.56 20.06
C THR A 94 1.38 17.62 18.92
N VAL A 95 1.32 18.09 17.67
CA VAL A 95 1.87 17.39 16.51
C VAL A 95 3.09 18.12 15.98
N ILE A 96 4.20 17.39 15.80
CA ILE A 96 5.37 17.84 15.05
C ILE A 96 5.39 17.08 13.73
N LYS A 97 5.21 17.77 12.60
CA LYS A 97 5.11 17.14 11.28
C LYS A 97 6.21 17.56 10.32
N ARG A 98 6.67 16.62 9.50
CA ARG A 98 7.57 16.88 8.37
C ARG A 98 7.13 16.07 7.15
N GLY A 99 6.70 16.77 6.10
CA GLY A 99 6.44 16.19 4.78
C GLY A 99 7.66 16.19 3.88
N SER A 100 7.54 15.53 2.72
CA SER A 100 8.57 15.46 1.67
C SER A 100 9.95 15.04 2.21
N VAL A 101 9.98 14.13 3.18
CA VAL A 101 11.24 13.66 3.79
C VAL A 101 11.96 12.77 2.79
N PRO A 102 13.20 13.10 2.37
CA PRO A 102 13.99 12.21 1.53
C PRO A 102 14.26 10.89 2.27
N VAL A 103 14.20 9.75 1.57
CA VAL A 103 14.48 8.43 2.16
C VAL A 103 15.86 8.40 2.83
N SER A 104 16.86 9.05 2.23
CA SER A 104 18.22 9.19 2.80
C SER A 104 18.29 9.96 4.13
N GLU A 105 17.27 10.76 4.45
CA GLU A 105 17.19 11.52 5.71
C GLU A 105 16.28 10.88 6.75
N ALA A 106 15.55 9.81 6.41
CA ALA A 106 14.50 9.22 7.24
C ALA A 106 14.98 8.94 8.68
N LEU A 107 16.14 8.28 8.82
CA LEU A 107 16.73 7.93 10.11
C LEU A 107 17.09 9.16 10.96
N THR A 108 17.69 10.18 10.34
CA THR A 108 18.08 11.42 11.03
C THR A 108 16.85 12.22 11.47
N ALA A 109 15.80 12.25 10.63
CA ALA A 109 14.54 12.90 10.94
C ALA A 109 13.84 12.24 12.14
N ALA A 110 13.79 10.90 12.18
CA ALA A 110 13.18 10.19 13.30
C ALA A 110 13.93 10.40 14.63
N ARG A 111 15.27 10.37 14.60
CA ARG A 111 16.09 10.74 15.77
C ARG A 111 15.82 12.16 16.26
N ALA A 112 15.55 13.09 15.35
CA ALA A 112 15.24 14.47 15.72
C ALA A 112 13.89 14.56 16.45
N LEU A 113 12.89 13.76 16.09
CA LEU A 113 11.62 13.70 16.82
C LEU A 113 11.80 13.12 18.22
N CYS A 114 12.60 12.05 18.39
CA CYS A 114 12.90 11.52 19.71
C CYS A 114 13.64 12.54 20.60
N ARG A 115 14.61 13.29 20.04
CA ARG A 115 15.28 14.40 20.77
C ARG A 115 14.33 15.53 21.17
N GLN A 116 13.26 15.73 20.39
CA GLN A 116 12.18 16.66 20.70
C GLN A 116 11.15 16.06 21.68
N ARG A 117 11.44 14.89 22.27
CA ARG A 117 10.59 14.19 23.23
C ARG A 117 9.21 13.85 22.68
N ALA A 118 9.16 13.39 21.44
CA ALA A 118 7.94 12.79 20.93
C ALA A 118 7.60 11.52 21.72
N ASP A 119 6.36 11.44 22.21
CA ASP A 119 5.77 10.25 22.82
C ASP A 119 5.47 9.19 21.77
N MET A 120 5.23 9.60 20.53
CA MET A 120 5.10 8.70 19.40
C MET A 120 5.83 9.24 18.18
N VAL A 121 6.57 8.37 17.48
CA VAL A 121 7.05 8.62 16.11
C VAL A 121 6.21 7.77 15.16
N ALA A 122 5.46 8.45 14.29
CA ALA A 122 4.61 7.85 13.29
C ALA A 122 5.24 8.06 11.91
N ILE A 123 5.66 6.96 11.28
CA ILE A 123 6.23 6.94 9.93
C ILE A 123 5.05 6.76 8.97
N GLY A 124 4.73 7.78 8.17
CA GLY A 124 3.46 7.84 7.43
C GLY A 124 3.33 6.94 6.22
N ALA A 125 4.42 6.33 5.77
CA ALA A 125 4.41 5.34 4.70
C ALA A 125 5.68 4.47 4.71
N SER A 126 5.60 3.32 4.05
CA SER A 126 6.66 2.28 4.04
C SER A 126 7.99 2.73 3.41
N GLU A 127 7.97 3.78 2.59
CA GLU A 127 9.12 4.38 1.92
C GLU A 127 10.14 4.91 2.93
N LEU A 128 9.68 5.31 4.12
CA LEU A 128 10.53 5.80 5.22
C LEU A 128 10.90 4.69 6.22
N LYS A 129 10.75 3.40 5.87
CA LYS A 129 11.09 2.27 6.77
C LYS A 129 12.53 2.29 7.30
N ASP A 130 13.46 2.93 6.59
CA ASP A 130 14.85 3.11 7.04
C ASP A 130 14.96 4.00 8.30
N ALA A 131 13.87 4.63 8.73
CA ALA A 131 13.78 5.29 10.04
C ALA A 131 13.55 4.32 11.21
N ILE A 132 12.98 3.13 10.98
CA ILE A 132 12.60 2.16 12.03
C ILE A 132 13.76 1.79 12.95
N PRO A 133 15.02 1.61 12.49
CA PRO A 133 16.14 1.31 13.38
C PRO A 133 16.35 2.34 14.51
N ALA A 134 15.89 3.59 14.37
CA ALA A 134 15.95 4.57 15.46
C ALA A 134 15.10 4.16 16.68
N SER A 135 14.08 3.31 16.50
CA SER A 135 13.24 2.81 17.60
C SER A 135 14.01 1.99 18.64
N GLU A 136 15.16 1.44 18.28
CA GLU A 136 16.06 0.68 19.16
C GLU A 136 17.09 1.57 19.86
N GLU A 137 17.20 2.84 19.50
CA GLU A 137 18.21 3.74 20.04
C GLU A 137 17.79 4.30 21.39
N ALA A 138 18.78 4.52 22.28
CA ALA A 138 18.55 5.05 23.62
C ALA A 138 17.80 6.40 23.61
N VAL A 139 18.02 7.23 22.58
CA VAL A 139 17.33 8.52 22.43
C VAL A 139 15.82 8.37 22.20
N CYS A 140 15.37 7.20 21.70
CA CYS A 140 13.98 6.87 21.41
C CYS A 140 13.42 5.80 22.37
N ALA A 141 14.09 5.53 23.49
CA ALA A 141 13.70 4.45 24.41
C ALA A 141 12.29 4.64 24.97
N ARG A 142 11.86 5.90 25.17
CA ARG A 142 10.54 6.31 25.67
C ARG A 142 9.67 6.93 24.58
N THR A 143 9.58 6.24 23.45
CA THR A 143 8.80 6.68 22.30
C THR A 143 8.08 5.47 21.72
N ALA A 144 6.78 5.59 21.51
CA ALA A 144 5.97 4.65 20.74
C ALA A 144 6.28 4.79 19.25
N TRP A 145 6.08 3.73 18.47
CA TRP A 145 6.34 3.76 17.03
C TRP A 145 5.18 3.18 16.24
N TYR A 146 4.74 3.90 15.22
CA TYR A 146 3.65 3.49 14.36
C TYR A 146 4.08 3.54 12.90
N VAL A 147 3.71 2.51 12.14
CA VAL A 147 3.93 2.47 10.68
C VAL A 147 2.69 1.86 9.99
N PRO A 148 2.01 2.57 9.08
CA PRO A 148 1.11 1.95 8.12
C PRO A 148 1.95 1.29 7.01
N SER A 149 1.63 0.06 6.64
CA SER A 149 2.37 -0.71 5.65
C SER A 149 1.48 -1.74 4.96
N SER A 150 1.28 -1.61 3.66
CA SER A 150 0.65 -2.63 2.83
C SER A 150 1.61 -3.75 2.40
N ALA A 151 2.95 -3.55 2.48
CA ALA A 151 3.97 -4.57 2.26
C ALA A 151 5.38 -4.15 2.74
N ASN A 152 6.29 -5.12 2.88
CA ASN A 152 7.75 -4.91 2.96
C ASN A 152 8.33 -4.16 4.18
N VAL A 153 7.56 -4.05 5.26
CA VAL A 153 8.05 -3.67 6.59
C VAL A 153 8.01 -4.90 7.51
N PRO A 154 9.17 -5.47 7.89
CA PRO A 154 9.21 -6.55 8.87
C PRO A 154 8.68 -6.09 10.22
N GLN A 155 7.86 -6.93 10.87
CA GLN A 155 7.43 -6.66 12.23
C GLN A 155 8.61 -6.74 13.21
N THR A 156 8.64 -5.83 14.18
CA THR A 156 9.61 -5.80 15.29
C THR A 156 8.89 -5.51 16.60
N PRO A 157 9.40 -5.94 17.77
CA PRO A 157 8.78 -5.62 19.07
C PRO A 157 8.61 -4.12 19.36
N ARG A 158 9.33 -3.25 18.63
CA ARG A 158 9.34 -1.80 18.86
C ARG A 158 8.33 -1.02 18.05
N ILE A 159 7.61 -1.63 17.11
CA ILE A 159 6.66 -0.92 16.24
C ILE A 159 5.26 -1.54 16.32
N MET A 160 4.25 -0.70 16.15
CA MET A 160 2.90 -1.11 15.82
C MET A 160 2.73 -0.99 14.30
N LEU A 161 2.33 -2.09 13.65
CA LEU A 161 2.05 -2.09 12.22
C LEU A 161 0.55 -2.11 11.96
N SER A 162 0.08 -1.26 11.06
CA SER A 162 -1.23 -1.38 10.42
C SER A 162 -1.01 -1.84 8.98
N SER A 163 -1.62 -2.96 8.60
CA SER A 163 -1.48 -3.53 7.25
C SER A 163 -2.83 -3.92 6.69
N ASP A 164 -3.00 -3.77 5.38
CA ASP A 164 -4.15 -4.27 4.62
C ASP A 164 -3.67 -5.12 3.42
N ASP A 165 -4.60 -5.83 2.79
CA ASP A 165 -4.34 -6.57 1.55
C ASP A 165 -4.89 -5.77 0.36
N PRO A 166 -4.02 -5.27 -0.53
CA PRO A 166 -4.45 -4.45 -1.67
C PRO A 166 -5.35 -5.20 -2.65
N ASN A 167 -5.33 -6.54 -2.68
CA ASN A 167 -6.27 -7.30 -3.51
C ASN A 167 -7.72 -7.03 -3.09
N GLN A 168 -7.99 -6.83 -1.79
CA GLN A 168 -9.36 -6.61 -1.31
C GLN A 168 -9.89 -5.26 -1.78
N SER A 169 -9.16 -4.18 -1.47
CA SER A 169 -9.60 -2.82 -1.81
C SER A 169 -9.65 -2.60 -3.32
N MET A 170 -8.69 -3.12 -4.08
CA MET A 170 -8.65 -2.94 -5.54
C MET A 170 -9.67 -3.81 -6.28
N LEU A 171 -9.94 -5.04 -5.82
CA LEU A 171 -11.02 -5.86 -6.37
C LEU A 171 -12.37 -5.18 -6.17
N VAL A 172 -12.64 -4.66 -4.97
CA VAL A 172 -13.89 -3.94 -4.69
C VAL A 172 -13.96 -2.62 -5.46
N ALA A 173 -12.85 -1.90 -5.62
CA ALA A 173 -12.80 -0.70 -6.47
C ALA A 173 -13.18 -1.03 -7.92
N GLY A 174 -12.67 -2.15 -8.44
CA GLY A 174 -13.02 -2.67 -9.76
C GLY A 174 -14.50 -3.03 -9.86
N TYR A 175 -15.05 -3.72 -8.86
CA TYR A 175 -16.46 -4.08 -8.81
C TYR A 175 -17.37 -2.83 -8.81
N ALA A 176 -17.03 -1.82 -7.99
CA ALA A 176 -17.72 -0.54 -7.95
C ALA A 176 -17.66 0.20 -9.30
N ALA A 177 -16.49 0.24 -9.95
CA ALA A 177 -16.37 0.76 -11.31
C ALA A 177 -17.22 -0.05 -12.30
N GLY A 178 -17.22 -1.38 -12.21
CA GLY A 178 -18.01 -2.29 -13.04
C GLY A 178 -19.52 -2.03 -12.95
N LEU A 179 -20.06 -1.74 -11.76
CA LEU A 179 -21.46 -1.36 -11.58
C LEU A 179 -21.81 -0.11 -12.39
N LEU A 180 -20.95 0.91 -12.33
CA LEU A 180 -21.14 2.17 -13.05
C LEU A 180 -20.89 2.00 -14.57
N MET A 181 -19.87 1.25 -14.95
CA MET A 181 -19.52 0.97 -16.34
C MET A 181 -20.65 0.22 -17.06
N ARG A 182 -21.25 -0.79 -16.41
CA ARG A 182 -22.41 -1.53 -16.91
C ARG A 182 -23.61 -0.61 -17.14
N ALA A 183 -23.89 0.29 -16.20
CA ALA A 183 -24.96 1.27 -16.34
C ALA A 183 -24.71 2.28 -17.48
N ARG A 184 -23.45 2.63 -17.74
CA ARG A 184 -23.03 3.54 -18.83
C ARG A 184 -22.70 2.82 -20.15
N ASN A 185 -22.93 1.50 -20.23
CA ASN A 185 -22.64 0.66 -21.39
C ASN A 185 -21.20 0.83 -21.94
N THR A 186 -20.20 0.91 -21.05
CA THR A 186 -18.78 0.96 -21.40
C THR A 186 -18.05 -0.27 -20.89
N THR A 187 -17.03 -0.72 -21.64
CA THR A 187 -16.26 -1.93 -21.33
C THR A 187 -14.74 -1.68 -21.30
N ARG A 188 -14.31 -0.43 -21.49
CA ARG A 188 -12.90 -0.03 -21.47
C ARG A 188 -12.65 0.88 -20.27
N ALA A 189 -11.81 0.42 -19.36
CA ALA A 189 -11.31 1.20 -18.23
C ALA A 189 -9.85 1.59 -18.46
N GLY A 190 -9.39 2.58 -17.72
CA GLY A 190 -8.04 3.09 -17.70
C GLY A 190 -7.50 3.14 -16.28
N PHE A 191 -6.22 2.84 -16.12
CA PHE A 191 -5.48 2.91 -14.87
C PHE A 191 -4.24 3.76 -15.13
N VAL A 192 -4.16 4.93 -14.49
CA VAL A 192 -2.99 5.81 -14.60
C VAL A 192 -2.28 5.76 -13.27
N THR A 193 -1.00 5.40 -13.26
CA THR A 193 -0.24 5.21 -12.04
C THR A 193 1.21 5.65 -12.19
N GLY A 194 1.96 5.68 -11.08
CA GLY A 194 3.35 6.11 -11.00
C GLY A 194 4.35 5.10 -11.58
N PRO A 195 5.38 4.69 -10.81
CA PRO A 195 6.36 3.70 -11.25
C PRO A 195 5.76 2.34 -11.59
N GLU A 196 6.40 1.62 -12.51
CA GLU A 196 6.11 0.21 -12.75
C GLU A 196 6.73 -0.66 -11.63
N ALA A 197 5.99 -0.79 -10.53
CA ALA A 197 6.40 -1.57 -9.36
C ALA A 197 5.39 -2.68 -9.04
N ASP A 198 5.80 -3.70 -8.28
CA ASP A 198 4.95 -4.87 -7.99
C ASP A 198 3.59 -4.49 -7.38
N PHE A 199 3.55 -3.53 -6.46
CA PHE A 199 2.29 -3.09 -5.85
C PHE A 199 1.36 -2.40 -6.87
N THR A 200 1.89 -1.61 -7.81
CA THR A 200 1.09 -0.97 -8.87
C THR A 200 0.56 -2.00 -9.87
N LYS A 201 1.34 -3.06 -10.16
CA LYS A 201 0.92 -4.18 -11.00
C LYS A 201 -0.23 -4.93 -10.34
N ILE A 202 -0.05 -5.35 -9.08
CA ILE A 202 -1.07 -6.02 -8.28
C ILE A 202 -2.36 -5.18 -8.24
N ALA A 203 -2.25 -3.88 -7.98
CA ALA A 203 -3.42 -2.99 -7.93
C ALA A 203 -4.16 -2.94 -9.28
N SER A 204 -3.45 -2.77 -10.40
CA SER A 204 -4.07 -2.75 -11.73
C SER A 204 -4.74 -4.08 -12.10
N THR A 205 -4.11 -5.20 -11.77
CA THR A 205 -4.64 -6.55 -12.01
C THR A 205 -5.89 -6.80 -11.17
N ALA A 206 -5.87 -6.43 -9.89
CA ALA A 206 -7.01 -6.59 -9.00
C ALA A 206 -8.19 -5.69 -9.39
N PHE A 207 -7.91 -4.46 -9.81
CA PHE A 207 -8.92 -3.55 -10.34
C PHE A 207 -9.60 -4.11 -11.59
N LEU A 208 -8.84 -4.65 -12.56
CA LEU A 208 -9.40 -5.31 -13.74
C LEU A 208 -10.25 -6.53 -13.36
N ALA A 209 -9.77 -7.35 -12.43
CA ALA A 209 -10.51 -8.51 -11.94
C ALA A 209 -11.89 -8.10 -11.39
N GLY A 210 -11.93 -7.03 -10.58
CA GLY A 210 -13.18 -6.52 -10.01
C GLY A 210 -14.17 -6.04 -11.06
N ILE A 211 -13.70 -5.35 -12.11
CA ILE A 211 -14.58 -4.94 -13.22
C ILE A 211 -15.15 -6.18 -13.92
N ARG A 212 -14.33 -7.21 -14.10
CA ARG A 212 -14.69 -8.45 -14.82
C ARG A 212 -15.66 -9.36 -14.08
N GLU A 213 -15.87 -9.14 -12.78
CA GLU A 213 -16.99 -9.78 -12.06
C GLU A 213 -18.35 -9.45 -12.69
N LEU A 214 -18.48 -8.24 -13.23
CA LEU A 214 -19.73 -7.74 -13.82
C LEU A 214 -19.69 -7.65 -15.34
N ILE A 215 -18.49 -7.46 -15.89
CA ILE A 215 -18.26 -7.26 -17.33
C ILE A 215 -17.11 -8.18 -17.77
N PRO A 216 -17.37 -9.48 -18.03
CA PRO A 216 -16.29 -10.45 -18.29
C PRO A 216 -15.35 -10.07 -19.45
N GLY A 217 -15.86 -9.35 -20.45
CA GLY A 217 -15.08 -8.85 -21.59
C GLY A 217 -14.42 -7.49 -21.40
N ALA A 218 -14.40 -6.93 -20.18
CA ALA A 218 -13.79 -5.63 -19.94
C ALA A 218 -12.27 -5.66 -20.17
N THR A 219 -11.74 -4.51 -20.59
CA THR A 219 -10.30 -4.29 -20.81
C THR A 219 -9.81 -3.11 -19.98
N LEU A 220 -8.54 -3.17 -19.56
CA LEU A 220 -7.88 -2.10 -18.83
C LEU A 220 -6.68 -1.59 -19.61
N VAL A 221 -6.61 -0.28 -19.86
CA VAL A 221 -5.41 0.38 -20.36
C VAL A 221 -4.62 0.89 -19.16
N THR A 222 -3.45 0.31 -18.91
CA THR A 222 -2.58 0.73 -17.80
C THR A 222 -1.42 1.57 -18.31
N THR A 223 -1.19 2.74 -17.72
CA THR A 223 -0.05 3.60 -18.03
C THR A 223 0.72 3.91 -16.76
N TYR A 224 2.01 3.56 -16.76
CA TYR A 224 2.98 3.91 -15.72
C TYR A 224 3.70 5.22 -16.11
N THR A 225 3.46 6.30 -15.36
CA THR A 225 4.07 7.62 -15.58
C THR A 225 5.50 7.70 -15.03
N GLY A 226 5.87 6.75 -14.17
CA GLY A 226 7.14 6.77 -13.43
C GLY A 226 7.13 7.64 -12.17
N ASP A 227 6.09 8.43 -11.94
CA ASP A 227 6.00 9.39 -10.84
C ASP A 227 4.53 9.64 -10.45
N PHE A 228 4.21 9.46 -9.17
CA PHE A 228 2.86 9.64 -8.64
C PHE A 228 2.40 11.11 -8.61
N ASP A 229 3.35 12.06 -8.68
CA ASP A 229 3.12 13.48 -8.46
C ASP A 229 3.32 14.33 -9.74
N ASP A 230 3.82 13.73 -10.83
CA ASP A 230 4.03 14.42 -12.11
C ASP A 230 2.69 14.67 -12.85
N SER A 231 2.13 15.85 -12.60
CA SER A 231 0.89 16.34 -13.21
C SER A 231 0.94 16.45 -14.75
N GLY A 232 2.12 16.65 -15.33
CA GLY A 232 2.30 16.73 -16.79
C GLY A 232 2.09 15.35 -17.41
N LYS A 233 2.85 14.36 -16.94
CA LYS A 233 2.76 12.98 -17.40
C LYS A 233 1.40 12.35 -17.11
N ALA A 234 0.82 12.64 -15.94
CA ALA A 234 -0.53 12.17 -15.61
C ALA A 234 -1.56 12.69 -16.61
N ARG A 235 -1.51 13.98 -16.97
CA ARG A 235 -2.41 14.57 -17.98
C ARG A 235 -2.23 13.91 -19.34
N GLU A 236 -0.99 13.70 -19.79
CA GLU A 236 -0.70 13.04 -21.07
C GLU A 236 -1.21 11.59 -21.09
N ALA A 237 -0.96 10.83 -20.03
CA ALA A 237 -1.43 9.45 -19.88
C ALA A 237 -2.96 9.37 -19.88
N THR A 238 -3.63 10.20 -19.07
CA THR A 238 -5.10 10.25 -19.04
C THR A 238 -5.66 10.65 -20.40
N GLN A 239 -5.10 11.67 -21.06
CA GLN A 239 -5.55 12.08 -22.39
C GLN A 239 -5.42 10.94 -23.41
N ALA A 240 -4.32 10.21 -23.39
CA ALA A 240 -4.09 9.07 -24.29
C ALA A 240 -5.08 7.93 -24.04
N GLN A 241 -5.43 7.64 -22.78
CA GLN A 241 -6.44 6.62 -22.45
C GLN A 241 -7.85 7.05 -22.86
N LEU A 242 -8.21 8.32 -22.64
CA LEU A 242 -9.48 8.88 -23.10
C LEU A 242 -9.61 8.83 -24.64
N SER A 243 -8.53 9.13 -25.38
CA SER A 243 -8.49 9.01 -26.84
C SER A 243 -8.66 7.56 -27.33
N GLN A 244 -8.41 6.55 -26.50
CA GLN A 244 -8.68 5.14 -26.78
C GLN A 244 -10.12 4.71 -26.44
N GLY A 245 -10.98 5.65 -26.03
CA GLY A 245 -12.39 5.38 -25.73
C GLY A 245 -12.62 4.75 -24.36
N VAL A 246 -11.69 4.94 -23.41
CA VAL A 246 -11.89 4.55 -22.01
C VAL A 246 -13.06 5.35 -21.41
N GLY A 247 -14.00 4.65 -20.75
CA GLY A 247 -15.16 5.25 -20.08
C GLY A 247 -15.05 5.34 -18.55
N ALA A 248 -14.00 4.77 -17.96
CA ALA A 248 -13.70 4.84 -16.54
C ALA A 248 -12.18 4.99 -16.33
N ILE A 249 -11.73 5.97 -15.56
CA ILE A 249 -10.32 6.20 -15.24
C ILE A 249 -10.16 6.04 -13.73
N TYR A 250 -9.25 5.16 -13.33
CA TYR A 250 -8.69 5.16 -11.98
C TYR A 250 -7.32 5.87 -12.02
N PRO A 251 -7.24 7.14 -11.57
CA PRO A 251 -5.97 7.81 -11.34
C PRO A 251 -5.37 7.31 -10.01
N TYR A 252 -4.67 6.16 -10.06
CA TYR A 252 -3.93 5.61 -8.92
C TYR A 252 -2.61 6.37 -8.74
N LEU A 253 -2.74 7.64 -8.34
CA LEU A 253 -1.69 8.65 -8.26
C LEU A 253 -1.65 9.30 -6.87
N GLY A 254 -0.60 10.07 -6.61
CA GLY A 254 -0.46 10.93 -5.43
C GLY A 254 -0.99 12.33 -5.77
N GLY A 255 -0.12 13.33 -5.71
CA GLY A 255 -0.43 14.73 -6.00
C GLY A 255 -0.92 15.00 -7.43
N ALA A 256 -0.68 14.08 -8.38
CA ALA A 256 -1.18 14.22 -9.75
C ALA A 256 -2.65 13.78 -9.93
N THR A 257 -3.28 13.22 -8.89
CA THR A 257 -4.67 12.71 -8.93
C THR A 257 -5.66 13.74 -9.44
N ASP A 258 -5.62 14.96 -8.92
CA ASP A 258 -6.66 15.95 -9.19
C ASP A 258 -6.62 16.43 -10.65
N VAL A 259 -5.41 16.56 -11.19
CA VAL A 259 -5.21 16.94 -12.60
C VAL A 259 -5.72 15.85 -13.55
N ALA A 260 -5.40 14.59 -13.27
CA ALA A 260 -5.90 13.47 -14.06
C ALA A 260 -7.43 13.35 -13.96
N THR A 261 -7.98 13.50 -12.75
CA THR A 261 -9.42 13.41 -12.49
C THR A 261 -10.19 14.55 -13.17
N ALA A 262 -9.70 15.78 -13.11
CA ALA A 262 -10.34 16.92 -13.76
C ALA A 262 -10.42 16.72 -15.29
N LEU A 263 -9.36 16.18 -15.90
CA LEU A 263 -9.37 15.84 -17.32
C LEU A 263 -10.38 14.72 -17.62
N ALA A 264 -10.41 13.65 -16.81
CA ALA A 264 -11.38 12.57 -16.95
C ALA A 264 -12.84 13.05 -16.78
N ASN A 265 -13.11 13.95 -15.81
CA ASN A 265 -14.41 14.59 -15.63
C ASN A 265 -14.84 15.37 -16.88
N SER A 266 -13.91 16.10 -17.52
CA SER A 266 -14.22 16.86 -18.75
C SER A 266 -14.62 15.98 -19.94
N ALA A 267 -14.20 14.71 -19.93
CA ALA A 267 -14.59 13.70 -20.92
C ALA A 267 -15.77 12.83 -20.48
N GLY A 268 -16.35 13.08 -19.30
CA GLY A 268 -17.48 12.32 -18.76
C GLY A 268 -17.12 10.89 -18.29
N ALA A 269 -15.84 10.58 -18.12
CA ALA A 269 -15.40 9.29 -17.63
C ALA A 269 -15.74 9.11 -16.14
N ILE A 270 -16.03 7.86 -15.75
CA ILE A 270 -16.15 7.47 -14.33
C ILE A 270 -14.79 7.69 -13.65
N THR A 271 -14.78 8.22 -12.43
CA THR A 271 -13.53 8.50 -11.69
C THR A 271 -13.54 7.95 -10.28
N LEU A 272 -12.36 7.52 -9.82
CA LEU A 272 -12.15 6.88 -8.52
C LEU A 272 -11.06 7.62 -7.72
N THR A 273 -11.20 7.69 -6.40
CA THR A 273 -10.15 8.22 -5.53
C THR A 273 -9.08 7.16 -5.24
N PRO A 274 -7.79 7.53 -5.12
CA PRO A 274 -6.73 6.64 -4.65
C PRO A 274 -6.53 6.77 -3.13
N GLY A 275 -7.48 6.28 -2.34
CA GLY A 275 -7.27 6.03 -0.91
C GLY A 275 -8.12 6.85 0.04
N THR A 276 -8.59 8.03 -0.36
CA THR A 276 -9.36 8.94 0.52
C THR A 276 -10.84 9.02 0.17
N ASP A 277 -11.67 9.36 1.15
CA ASP A 277 -13.05 9.77 0.92
C ASP A 277 -13.14 11.15 0.26
N ARG A 278 -13.60 11.21 -1.00
CA ARG A 278 -13.83 12.48 -1.70
C ARG A 278 -15.19 12.56 -2.38
N CYS A 279 -16.19 11.85 -1.87
CA CYS A 279 -17.55 11.95 -2.41
C CYS A 279 -18.19 13.34 -2.24
N ALA A 280 -17.70 14.13 -1.28
CA ALA A 280 -18.11 15.52 -1.10
C ALA A 280 -17.33 16.51 -1.99
N SER A 281 -16.29 16.06 -2.72
CA SER A 281 -15.48 16.94 -3.55
C SER A 281 -16.26 17.43 -4.78
N THR A 282 -16.14 18.72 -5.07
CA THR A 282 -16.84 19.39 -6.17
C THR A 282 -15.91 19.79 -7.32
N SER A 283 -14.59 19.77 -7.11
CA SER A 283 -13.59 20.11 -8.11
C SER A 283 -12.22 19.50 -7.75
N PRO A 284 -11.79 18.41 -8.38
CA PRO A 284 -12.58 17.56 -9.29
C PRO A 284 -13.68 16.78 -8.53
N THR A 285 -14.58 16.14 -9.26
CA THR A 285 -15.61 15.25 -8.70
C THR A 285 -15.24 13.79 -8.88
N PHE A 286 -15.64 12.93 -7.93
CA PHE A 286 -15.41 11.50 -7.99
C PHE A 286 -16.74 10.72 -7.99
N ASP A 287 -16.80 9.62 -8.75
CA ASP A 287 -17.95 8.72 -8.77
C ASP A 287 -17.83 7.61 -7.71
N VAL A 288 -16.59 7.22 -7.39
CA VAL A 288 -16.26 6.20 -6.39
C VAL A 288 -15.20 6.76 -5.45
N SER A 289 -15.37 6.59 -4.15
CA SER A 289 -14.25 6.72 -3.21
C SER A 289 -13.76 5.34 -2.82
N VAL A 290 -12.46 5.11 -2.97
CA VAL A 290 -11.76 3.93 -2.47
C VAL A 290 -11.02 4.37 -1.20
N LEU A 291 -11.34 3.77 -0.06
CA LEU A 291 -10.89 4.20 1.26
C LEU A 291 -9.88 3.18 1.80
N PHE A 292 -8.61 3.54 1.75
CA PHE A 292 -7.47 2.79 2.34
C PHE A 292 -6.42 3.76 2.88
N ASP A 293 -6.80 5.00 3.17
CA ASP A 293 -5.85 6.02 3.56
C ASP A 293 -5.17 5.69 4.90
N PRO A 294 -3.86 5.97 5.03
CA PRO A 294 -3.09 5.60 6.21
C PRO A 294 -3.54 6.36 7.46
N GLY A 295 -4.21 7.50 7.28
CA GLY A 295 -4.72 8.31 8.38
C GLY A 295 -5.89 7.67 9.12
N ASP A 296 -6.77 6.93 8.44
CA ASP A 296 -7.85 6.16 9.10
C ASP A 296 -7.28 5.09 10.02
N TYR A 297 -6.29 4.34 9.53
CA TYR A 297 -5.60 3.34 10.32
C TYR A 297 -4.87 3.98 11.51
N PHE A 298 -4.27 5.15 11.29
CA PHE A 298 -3.55 5.84 12.33
C PHE A 298 -4.48 6.44 13.39
N ALA A 299 -5.61 7.01 13.00
CA ALA A 299 -6.62 7.52 13.92
C ALA A 299 -7.11 6.43 14.88
N ALA A 300 -7.32 5.21 14.39
CA ALA A 300 -7.66 4.07 15.24
C ALA A 300 -6.52 3.68 16.20
N ALA A 301 -5.26 3.72 15.74
CA ALA A 301 -4.11 3.51 16.61
C ALA A 301 -3.98 4.62 17.68
N LEU A 302 -4.25 5.88 17.32
CA LEU A 302 -4.26 7.00 18.26
C LEU A 302 -5.37 6.87 19.32
N GLN A 303 -6.54 6.33 18.96
CA GLN A 303 -7.61 6.01 19.92
C GLN A 303 -7.14 4.96 20.93
N LEU A 304 -6.51 3.89 20.47
CA LEU A 304 -5.93 2.88 21.37
C LEU A 304 -4.81 3.46 22.22
N TYR A 305 -3.99 4.35 21.66
CA TYR A 305 -2.89 5.00 22.35
C TYR A 305 -3.38 5.91 23.48
N ALA A 306 -4.38 6.76 23.19
CA ALA A 306 -5.05 7.61 24.18
C ALA A 306 -5.65 6.81 25.33
N ALA A 307 -6.17 5.61 25.04
CA ALA A 307 -6.74 4.71 26.03
C ALA A 307 -5.70 3.87 26.80
N GLY A 308 -4.40 4.01 26.52
CA GLY A 308 -3.35 3.17 27.12
C GLY A 308 -3.43 1.70 26.68
N ARG A 309 -4.03 1.43 25.51
CA ARG A 309 -4.34 0.09 24.99
C ARG A 309 -3.64 -0.23 23.67
N LEU A 310 -2.79 0.67 23.16
CA LEU A 310 -1.99 0.40 21.97
C LEU A 310 -0.91 -0.62 22.33
N GLU A 311 -0.90 -1.75 21.63
CA GLU A 311 0.11 -2.77 21.77
C GLU A 311 1.22 -2.59 20.72
N MET A 312 2.46 -2.70 21.18
CA MET A 312 3.65 -2.72 20.35
C MET A 312 4.05 -4.15 19.99
N GLY A 313 4.75 -4.32 18.88
CA GLY A 313 5.21 -5.63 18.43
C GLY A 313 4.15 -6.46 17.72
N ILE A 314 2.99 -5.87 17.41
CA ILE A 314 1.88 -6.54 16.73
C ILE A 314 1.56 -5.87 15.39
N THR A 315 1.01 -6.66 14.49
CA THR A 315 0.42 -6.18 13.24
C THR A 315 -1.09 -6.24 13.34
N LYS A 316 -1.77 -5.10 13.27
CA LYS A 316 -3.20 -5.06 12.97
C LYS A 316 -3.38 -5.22 11.46
N THR A 317 -3.86 -6.39 11.06
CA THR A 317 -4.37 -6.59 9.70
C THR A 317 -5.80 -6.08 9.62
N TRP A 318 -6.00 -5.11 8.75
CA TRP A 318 -7.29 -4.51 8.41
C TRP A 318 -7.96 -5.36 7.33
N GLN A 319 -9.17 -5.81 7.59
CA GLN A 319 -9.92 -6.71 6.72
C GLN A 319 -11.16 -6.01 6.16
N LEU A 320 -11.22 -5.90 4.83
CA LEU A 320 -12.37 -5.31 4.14
C LEU A 320 -13.63 -6.13 4.43
N GLY A 321 -14.73 -5.45 4.76
CA GLY A 321 -16.01 -6.09 5.09
C GLY A 321 -16.09 -6.64 6.52
N VAL A 322 -15.02 -6.53 7.30
CA VAL A 322 -14.98 -6.86 8.75
C VAL A 322 -14.66 -5.60 9.55
N ASP A 323 -13.57 -4.94 9.20
CA ASP A 323 -13.16 -3.66 9.77
C ASP A 323 -13.83 -2.49 9.01
N PRO A 324 -13.94 -1.28 9.62
CA PRO A 324 -14.51 -0.11 8.92
C PRO A 324 -13.69 0.32 7.69
N TYR A 325 -12.39 -0.01 7.67
CA TYR A 325 -11.46 0.26 6.59
C TYR A 325 -10.55 -0.97 6.38
N PRO A 326 -10.01 -1.20 5.16
CA PRO A 326 -10.35 -0.49 3.93
C PRO A 326 -11.80 -0.76 3.48
N THR A 327 -12.37 0.15 2.70
CA THR A 327 -13.71 0.00 2.11
C THR A 327 -13.85 0.82 0.83
N VAL A 328 -14.98 0.66 0.12
CA VAL A 328 -15.28 1.40 -1.12
C VAL A 328 -16.72 1.87 -1.07
N LYS A 329 -16.97 3.06 -1.62
CA LYS A 329 -18.32 3.61 -1.73
C LYS A 329 -18.56 4.29 -3.07
N LEU A 330 -19.81 4.20 -3.54
CA LEU A 330 -20.29 4.99 -4.67
C LEU A 330 -20.76 6.35 -4.16
N CYS A 331 -20.29 7.43 -4.77
CA CYS A 331 -20.64 8.78 -4.34
C CYS A 331 -22.06 9.18 -4.72
N LYS A 332 -22.59 8.60 -5.79
CA LYS A 332 -23.96 8.83 -6.31
C LYS A 332 -24.61 7.53 -6.79
N GLY A 333 -24.32 6.41 -6.11
CA GLY A 333 -24.89 5.11 -6.45
C GLY A 333 -26.40 5.05 -6.22
N THR A 334 -27.14 4.33 -7.07
CA THR A 334 -28.56 4.02 -6.82
C THR A 334 -28.70 3.08 -5.62
N PRO A 335 -29.91 2.94 -5.02
CA PRO A 335 -30.14 1.97 -3.95
C PRO A 335 -29.69 0.55 -4.32
N GLU A 336 -29.95 0.12 -5.56
CA GLU A 336 -29.55 -1.20 -6.06
C GLU A 336 -28.03 -1.32 -6.19
N GLN A 337 -27.35 -0.32 -6.76
CA GLN A 337 -25.89 -0.34 -6.89
C GLN A 337 -25.20 -0.35 -5.52
N ASN A 338 -25.72 0.40 -4.55
CA ASN A 338 -25.19 0.42 -3.20
C ASN A 338 -25.43 -0.92 -2.48
N ALA A 339 -26.60 -1.54 -2.69
CA ALA A 339 -26.89 -2.87 -2.16
C ALA A 339 -25.97 -3.95 -2.76
N ASP A 340 -25.76 -3.92 -4.08
CA ASP A 340 -24.84 -4.84 -4.77
C ASP A 340 -23.40 -4.68 -4.26
N LEU A 341 -22.92 -3.44 -4.12
CA LEU A 341 -21.58 -3.16 -3.59
C LEU A 341 -21.44 -3.62 -2.14
N ALA A 342 -22.42 -3.32 -1.28
CA ALA A 342 -22.41 -3.74 0.12
C ALA A 342 -22.44 -5.26 0.27
N ALA A 343 -23.22 -5.96 -0.56
CA ALA A 343 -23.25 -7.42 -0.58
C ALA A 343 -21.88 -8.00 -0.95
N PHE A 344 -21.24 -7.48 -1.99
CA PHE A 344 -19.90 -7.91 -2.43
C PHE A 344 -18.84 -7.69 -1.35
N ILE A 345 -18.83 -6.51 -0.70
CA ILE A 345 -17.96 -6.21 0.45
C ILE A 345 -18.19 -7.20 1.59
N ALA A 346 -19.46 -7.48 1.92
CA ALA A 346 -19.80 -8.37 3.02
C ALA A 346 -19.46 -9.85 2.71
N ASP A 347 -19.51 -10.27 1.44
CA ASP A 347 -19.08 -11.60 1.01
C ASP A 347 -17.57 -11.79 1.13
N ILE A 348 -16.77 -10.74 0.90
CA ILE A 348 -15.33 -10.75 1.20
C ILE A 348 -15.12 -10.89 2.72
N GLY A 349 -15.81 -10.08 3.53
CA GLY A 349 -15.68 -10.13 4.99
C GLY A 349 -16.10 -11.47 5.61
N ARG A 350 -17.03 -12.19 4.98
CA ARG A 350 -17.42 -13.56 5.38
C ARG A 350 -16.51 -14.65 4.84
N GLY A 351 -15.61 -14.33 3.91
CA GLY A 351 -14.78 -15.30 3.19
C GLY A 351 -15.54 -16.12 2.13
N THR A 352 -16.75 -15.69 1.73
CA THR A 352 -17.46 -16.28 0.57
C THR A 352 -16.68 -16.00 -0.72
N ILE A 353 -16.13 -14.80 -0.82
CA ILE A 353 -15.25 -14.37 -1.92
C ILE A 353 -13.84 -14.30 -1.35
N ASP A 354 -12.90 -15.04 -1.96
CA ASP A 354 -11.47 -14.91 -1.71
C ASP A 354 -10.90 -13.93 -2.75
N PRO A 355 -10.52 -12.71 -2.34
CA PRO A 355 -10.04 -11.71 -3.28
C PRO A 355 -8.80 -12.17 -4.05
N ALA A 356 -7.86 -12.87 -3.41
CA ALA A 356 -6.66 -13.34 -4.09
C ALA A 356 -7.00 -14.40 -5.15
N ALA A 357 -7.99 -15.27 -4.88
CA ALA A 357 -8.47 -16.23 -5.87
C ALA A 357 -9.17 -15.55 -7.06
N GLU A 358 -10.01 -14.56 -6.80
CA GLU A 358 -10.71 -13.82 -7.85
C GLU A 358 -9.75 -13.01 -8.72
N VAL A 359 -8.75 -12.36 -8.10
CA VAL A 359 -7.71 -11.64 -8.84
C VAL A 359 -6.92 -12.60 -9.74
N ARG A 360 -6.58 -13.81 -9.28
CA ARG A 360 -5.93 -14.82 -10.14
C ARG A 360 -6.83 -15.29 -11.27
N ARG A 361 -8.15 -15.39 -11.05
CA ARG A 361 -9.12 -15.90 -12.03
C ARG A 361 -9.46 -14.88 -13.11
N LEU A 362 -9.60 -13.61 -12.73
CA LEU A 362 -10.14 -12.56 -13.59
C LEU A 362 -9.14 -11.48 -13.98
N GLY A 363 -7.97 -11.42 -13.34
CA GLY A 363 -6.98 -10.36 -13.56
C GLY A 363 -6.13 -10.52 -14.82
N SER A 364 -6.13 -11.71 -15.44
CA SER A 364 -5.30 -12.04 -16.62
C SER A 364 -5.93 -11.66 -17.96
#